data_AF-A0AB36L6C6-F1
#
_entry.id   AF-A0AB36L6C6-F1
#
_cell.length_a   1.000
_cell.length_b   1.000
_cell.length_c   1.000
_cell.angle_alpha   90.00
_cell.angle_beta   90.00
_cell.angle_gamma   90.00
#
_symmetry.space_group_name_H-M   'P 1'
#
loop_
_entity.id
_entity.type
_entity.pdbx_description
1 polymer ?
#
loop_
_entity_poly.entity_id
_entity_poly.type
_entity_poly.pdbx_seq_one_letter_code
_entity_poly.pdbx_strand_id
1 'polypeptide(L)'
;MTQAQLSKEDRIYVKKSIRWLTLKRPGNLTPAEQKALEVVKQAIPALAMAYDFKEAFFCIYDEPDKQSAQNAFEAWKNSLPPYGMEPFKKLVKTVHNHYDDIFAYWDAPFSLTNGYTEGLNGLIKMSNRLGRGYSYEIIRAKTLYSKEARKVGSGIRAGRGKVEYGPHIPTLLKQAEGGELD
;
A
#
# COMPACT_ATOMS: atom_id res chain seq x y z
N MET A 1 13.31 -27.44 8.73
CA MET A 1 12.85 -28.19 7.53
C MET A 1 12.61 -27.21 6.39
N THR A 2 13.14 -27.46 5.19
CA THR A 2 12.96 -26.56 4.02
C THR A 2 11.68 -26.93 3.26
N GLN A 3 11.03 -25.95 2.60
CA GLN A 3 9.77 -26.13 1.83
C GLN A 3 9.78 -27.33 0.85
N ALA A 4 10.97 -27.79 0.43
CA ALA A 4 11.17 -28.96 -0.43
C ALA A 4 10.73 -30.30 0.19
N GLN A 5 10.52 -30.39 1.52
CA GLN A 5 10.21 -31.64 2.22
C GLN A 5 8.71 -31.90 2.44
N LEU A 6 7.82 -30.93 2.12
CA LEU A 6 6.37 -31.05 2.33
C LEU A 6 5.65 -31.58 1.09
N SER A 7 4.48 -32.21 1.27
CA SER A 7 3.61 -32.61 0.14
C SER A 7 3.08 -31.37 -0.61
N LYS A 8 2.63 -31.52 -1.86
CA LYS A 8 2.13 -30.39 -2.68
C LYS A 8 0.90 -29.73 -2.04
N GLU A 9 0.02 -30.51 -1.43
CA GLU A 9 -1.18 -30.01 -0.74
C GLU A 9 -0.82 -29.28 0.55
N ASP A 10 0.07 -29.86 1.36
CA ASP A 10 0.56 -29.21 2.59
C ASP A 10 1.28 -27.92 2.28
N ARG A 11 2.09 -27.87 1.22
CA ARG A 11 2.73 -26.62 0.75
C ARG A 11 1.71 -25.52 0.44
N ILE A 12 0.58 -25.86 -0.20
CA ILE A 12 -0.45 -24.88 -0.56
C ILE A 12 -1.18 -24.40 0.70
N TYR A 13 -1.55 -25.33 1.59
CA TYR A 13 -2.21 -25.01 2.85
C TYR A 13 -1.33 -24.11 3.72
N VAL A 14 -0.09 -24.54 3.96
CA VAL A 14 0.95 -23.80 4.69
C VAL A 14 1.21 -22.44 4.06
N LYS A 15 1.33 -22.35 2.73
CA LYS A 15 1.58 -21.07 2.04
C LYS A 15 0.41 -20.09 2.21
N LYS A 16 -0.83 -20.57 2.20
CA LYS A 16 -2.01 -19.71 2.42
C LYS A 16 -2.12 -19.29 3.88
N SER A 17 -1.95 -20.20 4.83
CA SER A 17 -2.10 -19.91 6.26
C SER A 17 -0.94 -19.10 6.85
N ILE A 18 0.31 -19.50 6.60
CA ILE A 18 1.51 -18.79 7.09
C ILE A 18 1.59 -17.36 6.55
N ARG A 19 1.23 -17.15 5.28
CA ARG A 19 1.26 -15.81 4.68
C ARG A 19 0.41 -14.84 5.48
N TRP A 20 -0.84 -15.19 5.78
CA TRP A 20 -1.72 -14.29 6.51
C TRP A 20 -1.30 -14.11 7.97
N LEU A 21 -0.79 -15.16 8.61
CA LEU A 21 -0.23 -15.09 9.96
C LEU A 21 0.94 -14.10 10.04
N THR A 22 1.89 -14.20 9.11
CA THR A 22 3.10 -13.37 9.10
C THR A 22 2.88 -11.93 8.62
N LEU A 23 1.68 -11.59 8.13
CA LEU A 23 1.30 -10.23 7.75
C LEU A 23 0.70 -9.42 8.91
N LYS A 24 0.25 -10.08 9.98
CA LYS A 24 -0.32 -9.41 11.16
C LYS A 24 0.79 -9.05 12.15
N ARG A 25 0.64 -7.91 12.82
CA ARG A 25 1.45 -7.54 14.01
C ARG A 25 1.14 -8.53 15.16
N PRO A 26 2.10 -8.89 16.02
CA PRO A 26 1.89 -9.82 17.13
C PRO A 26 0.70 -9.47 18.04
N GLY A 27 0.48 -8.18 18.32
CA GLY A 27 -0.65 -7.70 19.12
C GLY A 27 -2.03 -7.92 18.50
N ASN A 28 -2.09 -8.16 17.18
CA ASN A 28 -3.34 -8.37 16.44
C ASN A 28 -3.61 -9.86 16.14
N LEU A 29 -2.77 -10.76 16.63
CA LEU A 29 -2.95 -12.20 16.48
C LEU A 29 -3.91 -12.72 17.55
N THR A 30 -4.86 -13.56 17.15
CA THR A 30 -5.67 -14.32 18.12
C THR A 30 -4.82 -15.35 18.86
N PRO A 31 -5.24 -15.86 20.04
CA PRO A 31 -4.48 -16.88 20.76
C PRO A 31 -4.20 -18.15 19.94
N ALA A 32 -5.12 -18.53 19.04
CA ALA A 32 -4.92 -19.65 18.13
C ALA A 32 -3.85 -19.35 17.06
N GLU A 33 -3.86 -18.14 16.51
CA GLU A 33 -2.88 -17.68 15.53
C GLU A 33 -1.48 -17.52 16.13
N GLN A 34 -1.36 -17.08 17.39
CA GLN A 34 -0.09 -17.03 18.10
C GLN A 34 0.52 -18.43 18.24
N LYS A 35 -0.28 -19.43 18.68
CA LYS A 35 0.18 -20.82 18.74
C LYS A 35 0.61 -21.35 17.38
N ALA A 36 -0.15 -21.03 16.32
CA ALA A 36 0.21 -21.42 14.96
C ALA A 36 1.52 -20.78 14.50
N LEU A 37 1.74 -19.50 14.82
CA LEU A 37 2.98 -18.80 14.52
C LEU A 37 4.18 -19.42 15.23
N GLU A 38 4.03 -19.80 16.50
CA GLU A 38 5.11 -20.48 17.25
C GLU A 38 5.51 -21.82 16.63
N VAL A 39 4.53 -22.65 16.22
CA VAL A 39 4.80 -23.90 15.51
C VAL A 39 5.56 -23.64 14.20
N VAL A 40 5.17 -22.59 13.47
CA VAL A 40 5.84 -22.19 12.22
C VAL A 40 7.27 -21.73 12.48
N LYS A 41 7.48 -20.93 13.53
CA LYS A 41 8.80 -20.42 13.90
C LYS A 41 9.76 -21.57 14.23
N GLN A 42 9.28 -22.59 14.95
CA GLN A 42 10.05 -23.79 15.26
C GLN A 42 10.37 -24.62 14.02
N ALA A 43 9.41 -24.78 13.10
CA ALA A 43 9.59 -25.57 11.88
C ALA A 43 10.56 -24.93 10.86
N ILE A 44 10.55 -23.59 10.77
CA ILE A 44 11.31 -22.81 9.78
C ILE A 44 12.04 -21.63 10.46
N PRO A 45 13.20 -21.88 11.11
CA PRO A 45 13.94 -20.85 11.86
C PRO A 45 14.34 -19.62 11.03
N ALA A 46 14.67 -19.82 9.74
CA ALA A 46 15.01 -18.72 8.84
C ALA A 46 13.81 -17.76 8.61
N LEU A 47 12.59 -18.31 8.55
CA LEU A 47 11.37 -17.50 8.45
C LEU A 47 11.06 -16.80 9.77
N ALA A 48 11.27 -17.48 10.91
CA ALA A 48 11.13 -16.88 12.23
C ALA A 48 12.01 -15.63 12.37
N MET A 49 13.30 -15.77 12.04
CA MET A 49 14.26 -14.67 12.08
C MET A 49 13.83 -13.52 11.17
N ALA A 50 13.44 -13.79 9.92
CA ALA A 50 12.97 -12.76 9.02
C ALA A 50 11.70 -12.05 9.52
N TYR A 51 10.76 -12.80 10.10
CA TYR A 51 9.54 -12.24 10.69
C TYR A 51 9.88 -11.33 11.88
N ASP A 52 10.76 -11.78 12.78
CA ASP A 52 11.15 -11.00 13.96
C ASP A 52 11.93 -9.73 13.57
N PHE A 53 12.81 -9.80 12.57
CA PHE A 53 13.48 -8.61 12.03
C PHE A 53 12.49 -7.61 11.43
N LYS A 54 11.50 -8.10 10.69
CA LYS A 54 10.43 -7.27 10.13
C LYS A 54 9.61 -6.61 11.25
N GLU A 55 9.23 -7.35 12.28
CA GLU A 55 8.47 -6.79 13.41
C GLU A 55 9.28 -5.77 14.22
N ALA A 56 10.57 -6.02 14.44
CA ALA A 56 11.47 -5.07 15.08
C ALA A 56 11.60 -3.76 14.28
N PHE A 57 11.61 -3.85 12.94
CA PHE A 57 11.57 -2.65 12.08
C PHE A 57 10.26 -1.87 12.26
N PHE A 58 9.13 -2.57 12.31
CA PHE A 58 7.84 -1.90 12.53
C PHE A 58 7.75 -1.22 13.89
N CYS A 59 8.42 -1.74 14.94
CA CYS A 59 8.47 -1.09 16.25
C CYS A 59 9.12 0.30 16.23
N ILE A 60 9.93 0.62 15.21
CA ILE A 60 10.48 1.98 15.04
C ILE A 60 9.34 3.00 14.94
N TYR A 61 8.24 2.66 14.26
CA TYR A 61 7.07 3.53 14.12
C TYR A 61 6.24 3.68 15.41
N ASP A 62 6.54 2.91 16.45
CA ASP A 62 5.92 3.03 17.76
C ASP A 62 6.71 3.99 18.69
N GLU A 63 7.88 4.49 18.25
CA GLU A 63 8.69 5.44 19.01
C GLU A 63 8.00 6.82 19.13
N PRO A 64 8.14 7.51 20.27
CA PRO A 64 7.36 8.70 20.58
C PRO A 64 7.79 9.94 19.78
N ASP A 65 9.04 9.98 19.31
CA ASP A 65 9.62 11.14 18.65
C ASP A 65 10.64 10.74 17.57
N LYS A 66 10.94 11.70 16.70
CA LYS A 66 11.82 11.54 15.54
C LYS A 66 13.22 11.07 15.94
N GLN A 67 13.80 11.62 17.01
CA GLN A 67 15.17 11.29 17.42
C GLN A 67 15.23 9.85 17.97
N SER A 68 14.24 9.46 18.78
CA SER A 68 14.09 8.10 19.28
C SER A 68 13.92 7.10 18.13
N ALA A 69 13.10 7.43 17.13
CA ALA A 69 12.92 6.60 15.94
C ALA A 69 14.19 6.45 15.10
N GLN A 70 14.94 7.54 14.90
CA GLN A 70 16.22 7.50 14.19
C GLN A 70 17.24 6.61 14.92
N ASN A 71 17.33 6.75 16.24
CA ASN A 71 18.20 5.91 17.08
C ASN A 71 17.77 4.43 17.03
N ALA A 72 16.48 4.16 17.09
CA ALA A 72 15.93 2.81 16.97
C ALA A 72 16.23 2.19 15.59
N PHE A 73 16.11 2.98 14.51
CA PHE A 73 16.49 2.53 13.16
C PHE A 73 17.98 2.21 13.06
N GLU A 74 18.85 3.05 13.62
CA GLU A 74 20.30 2.79 13.63
C GLU A 74 20.64 1.53 14.43
N ALA A 75 20.03 1.34 15.61
CA ALA A 75 20.20 0.12 16.40
C ALA A 75 19.71 -1.13 15.65
N TRP A 76 18.53 -1.04 15.03
CA TRP A 76 17.97 -2.12 14.20
C TRP A 76 18.88 -2.45 13.01
N LYS A 77 19.39 -1.44 12.31
CA LYS A 77 20.33 -1.61 11.19
C LYS A 77 21.61 -2.31 11.65
N ASN A 78 22.16 -1.89 12.78
CA ASN A 78 23.40 -2.46 13.34
C ASN A 78 23.21 -3.90 13.85
N SER A 79 21.97 -4.32 14.12
CA SER A 79 21.66 -5.71 14.45
C SER A 79 21.67 -6.67 13.25
N LEU A 80 21.71 -6.16 12.01
CA LEU A 80 21.72 -7.00 10.81
C LEU A 80 23.00 -7.82 10.72
N PRO A 81 22.91 -9.14 10.44
CA PRO A 81 24.10 -9.97 10.28
C PRO A 81 24.91 -9.53 9.05
N PRO A 82 26.25 -9.66 9.09
CA PRO A 82 27.12 -9.27 7.97
C PRO A 82 26.80 -10.06 6.69
N TYR A 83 26.37 -11.31 6.84
CA TYR A 83 26.01 -12.20 5.73
C TYR A 83 24.53 -12.58 5.77
N GLY A 84 23.91 -12.70 4.60
CA GLY A 84 22.47 -12.98 4.46
C GLY A 84 21.59 -11.75 4.62
N MET A 85 20.27 -11.96 4.72
CA MET A 85 19.27 -10.91 4.91
C MET A 85 19.30 -9.78 3.85
N GLU A 86 19.73 -10.10 2.62
CA GLU A 86 19.80 -9.15 1.52
C GLU A 86 18.53 -8.32 1.28
N PRO A 87 17.30 -8.85 1.45
CA PRO A 87 16.09 -8.03 1.39
C PRO A 87 16.05 -6.89 2.41
N PHE A 88 16.54 -7.12 3.64
CA PHE A 88 16.60 -6.09 4.68
C PHE A 88 17.73 -5.09 4.44
N LYS A 89 18.87 -5.52 3.88
CA LYS A 89 19.92 -4.59 3.44
C LYS A 89 19.43 -3.64 2.35
N LYS A 90 18.60 -4.14 1.42
CA LYS A 90 17.93 -3.28 0.43
C LYS A 90 16.94 -2.32 1.09
N LEU A 91 16.17 -2.78 2.08
CA LEU A 91 15.29 -1.90 2.87
C LEU A 91 16.08 -0.78 3.55
N VAL A 92 17.20 -1.11 4.20
CA VAL A 92 18.11 -0.11 4.80
C VAL A 92 18.54 0.93 3.77
N LYS A 93 18.94 0.50 2.57
CA LYS A 93 19.31 1.42 1.48
C LYS A 93 18.15 2.33 1.09
N THR A 94 16.94 1.77 0.94
CA THR A 94 15.74 2.56 0.63
C THR A 94 15.46 3.59 1.72
N VAL A 95 15.57 3.21 3.00
CA VAL A 95 15.36 4.14 4.10
C VAL A 95 16.37 5.29 4.06
N HIS A 96 17.66 5.01 3.82
CA HIS A 96 18.66 6.09 3.68
C HIS A 96 18.40 7.00 2.48
N ASN A 97 17.94 6.45 1.34
CA ASN A 97 17.64 7.25 0.16
C ASN A 97 16.48 8.23 0.36
N HIS A 98 15.57 7.91 1.30
CA HIS A 98 14.37 8.68 1.61
C HIS A 98 14.33 9.06 3.10
N TYR A 99 15.50 9.26 3.71
CA TYR A 99 15.63 9.34 5.17
C TYR A 99 14.80 10.49 5.74
N ASP A 100 14.97 11.69 5.18
CA ASP A 100 14.26 12.88 5.62
C ASP A 100 12.75 12.73 5.43
N ASP A 101 12.31 12.20 4.29
CA ASP A 101 10.90 11.97 3.97
C ASP A 101 10.25 10.96 4.92
N ILE A 102 10.96 9.88 5.25
CA ILE A 102 10.45 8.82 6.14
C ILE A 102 10.36 9.33 7.58
N PHE A 103 11.40 9.99 8.07
CA PHE A 103 11.43 10.51 9.44
C PHE A 103 10.62 11.79 9.63
N ALA A 104 10.16 12.43 8.54
CA ALA A 104 9.15 13.48 8.61
C ALA A 104 7.79 12.97 9.13
N TYR A 105 7.58 11.65 9.21
CA TYR A 105 6.39 11.04 9.84
C TYR A 105 6.14 11.58 11.26
N TRP A 106 7.19 11.80 12.05
CA TRP A 106 7.10 12.30 13.42
C TRP A 106 6.95 13.83 13.51
N ASP A 107 7.25 14.55 12.43
CA ASP A 107 7.03 16.01 12.37
C ASP A 107 5.57 16.34 12.06
N ALA A 108 4.78 15.36 11.62
CA ALA A 108 3.37 15.55 11.29
C ALA A 108 2.54 15.80 12.56
N PRO A 109 1.70 16.85 12.59
CA PRO A 109 0.91 17.20 13.77
C PRO A 109 -0.20 16.17 14.11
N PHE A 110 -0.46 15.24 13.19
CA PHE A 110 -1.40 14.14 13.37
C PHE A 110 -0.89 12.91 12.61
N SER A 111 -1.27 11.72 13.07
CA SER A 111 -0.93 10.47 12.39
C SER A 111 -1.47 10.48 10.96
N LEU A 112 -0.57 10.55 9.98
CA LEU A 112 -0.92 10.46 8.57
C LEU A 112 -1.40 9.04 8.25
N THR A 113 -2.71 8.89 8.06
CA THR A 113 -3.31 7.63 7.60
C THR A 113 -3.26 7.56 6.08
N ASN A 114 -2.71 6.47 5.55
CA ASN A 114 -2.79 6.15 4.11
C ASN A 114 -4.22 5.85 3.66
N GLY A 115 -5.21 5.77 4.56
CA GLY A 115 -6.59 5.42 4.20
C GLY A 115 -7.23 6.36 3.18
N TYR A 116 -6.93 7.68 3.25
CA TYR A 116 -7.44 8.62 2.26
C TYR A 116 -6.83 8.39 0.87
N THR A 117 -5.50 8.27 0.80
CA THR A 117 -4.78 8.07 -0.47
C THR A 117 -5.10 6.71 -1.08
N GLU A 118 -5.23 5.66 -0.26
CA GLU A 118 -5.68 4.33 -0.67
C GLU A 118 -7.12 4.34 -1.19
N GLY A 119 -8.03 5.04 -0.50
CA GLY A 119 -9.41 5.22 -0.94
C GLY A 119 -9.50 5.90 -2.30
N LEU A 120 -8.76 7.00 -2.47
CA LEU A 120 -8.68 7.70 -3.75
C LEU A 120 -8.08 6.83 -4.86
N ASN A 121 -6.99 6.09 -4.56
CA ASN A 121 -6.40 5.13 -5.49
C ASN A 121 -7.38 4.02 -5.89
N GLY A 122 -8.22 3.56 -4.96
CA GLY A 122 -9.30 2.61 -5.22
C GLY A 122 -10.32 3.16 -6.22
N LEU A 123 -10.76 4.41 -6.03
CA LEU A 123 -11.69 5.08 -6.95
C LEU A 123 -11.08 5.23 -8.35
N ILE A 124 -9.81 5.62 -8.46
CA ILE A 124 -9.11 5.73 -9.75
C ILE A 124 -9.06 4.37 -10.46
N LYS A 125 -8.70 3.30 -9.74
CA LYS A 125 -8.68 1.93 -10.29
C LYS A 125 -10.08 1.48 -10.76
N MET A 126 -11.13 1.81 -10.02
CA MET A 126 -12.50 1.55 -10.43
C MET A 126 -12.88 2.32 -11.71
N SER A 127 -12.55 3.60 -11.79
CA SER A 127 -12.79 4.43 -12.98
C SER A 127 -12.08 3.88 -14.22
N ASN A 128 -10.83 3.44 -14.09
CA ASN A 128 -10.10 2.77 -15.17
C ASN A 128 -10.77 1.46 -15.59
N ARG A 129 -11.23 0.64 -14.62
CA ARG A 129 -11.91 -0.64 -14.91
C ARG A 129 -13.24 -0.45 -15.64
N LEU A 130 -14.03 0.56 -15.26
CA LEU A 130 -15.30 0.89 -15.91
C LEU A 130 -15.09 1.48 -17.30
N GLY A 131 -14.06 2.31 -17.45
CA GLY A 131 -13.67 2.96 -18.69
C GLY A 131 -12.72 2.13 -19.55
N ARG A 132 -13.10 0.90 -19.90
CA ARG A 132 -12.26 0.03 -20.76
C ARG A 132 -11.75 0.82 -21.99
N GLY A 133 -10.44 1.05 -22.06
CA GLY A 133 -9.79 1.81 -23.13
C GLY A 133 -9.58 3.31 -22.87
N TYR A 134 -9.82 3.81 -21.65
CA TYR A 134 -9.48 5.19 -21.30
C TYR A 134 -7.97 5.39 -21.30
N SER A 135 -7.53 6.46 -21.97
CA SER A 135 -6.15 6.94 -21.84
C SER A 135 -5.92 7.58 -20.46
N TYR A 136 -4.65 7.72 -20.09
CA TYR A 136 -4.24 8.37 -18.85
C TYR A 136 -4.91 9.75 -18.66
N GLU A 137 -4.94 10.57 -19.71
CA GLU A 137 -5.55 11.91 -19.68
C GLU A 137 -7.04 11.87 -19.31
N ILE A 138 -7.78 10.89 -19.84
CA ILE A 138 -9.20 10.74 -19.56
C ILE A 138 -9.42 10.32 -18.10
N ILE A 139 -8.58 9.43 -17.57
CA ILE A 139 -8.65 9.01 -16.16
C ILE A 139 -8.30 10.20 -15.26
N ARG A 140 -7.19 10.90 -15.55
CA ARG A 140 -6.73 12.08 -14.81
C ARG A 140 -7.80 13.16 -14.77
N ALA A 141 -8.41 13.50 -15.91
CA ALA A 141 -9.48 14.48 -15.99
C ALA A 141 -10.71 14.05 -15.18
N LYS A 142 -11.13 12.78 -15.26
CA LYS A 142 -12.26 12.26 -14.47
C LYS A 142 -11.98 12.26 -12.97
N THR A 143 -10.73 12.08 -12.56
CA THR A 143 -10.34 12.10 -11.15
C THR A 143 -10.27 13.53 -10.61
N LEU A 144 -9.55 14.43 -11.29
CA LEU A 144 -9.37 15.82 -10.86
C LEU A 144 -10.70 16.60 -10.91
N TYR A 145 -11.43 16.47 -12.01
CA TYR A 145 -12.67 17.19 -12.24
C TYR A 145 -13.89 16.32 -11.93
N SER A 146 -13.82 15.42 -10.95
CA SER A 146 -14.87 14.42 -10.73
C SER A 146 -16.26 15.01 -10.46
N LYS A 147 -16.36 16.18 -9.82
CA LYS A 147 -17.62 16.91 -9.62
C LYS A 147 -18.21 17.35 -10.96
N GLU A 148 -17.37 17.90 -11.82
CA GLU A 148 -17.75 18.47 -13.11
C GLU A 148 -17.98 17.36 -14.14
N ALA A 149 -17.12 16.35 -14.19
CA ALA A 149 -17.24 15.14 -15.00
C ALA A 149 -18.47 14.27 -14.66
N ARG A 150 -19.12 14.49 -13.50
CA ARG A 150 -20.38 13.85 -13.11
C ARG A 150 -21.60 14.70 -13.43
N LYS A 151 -21.46 15.99 -13.79
CA LYS A 151 -22.60 16.81 -14.23
C LYS A 151 -23.17 16.19 -15.49
N VAL A 152 -24.44 15.80 -15.43
CA VAL A 152 -25.12 15.21 -16.58
C VAL A 152 -25.34 16.31 -17.60
N GLY A 153 -24.66 16.21 -18.74
CA GLY A 153 -25.04 16.93 -19.94
C GLY A 153 -26.24 16.25 -20.57
N SER A 154 -27.09 17.01 -21.24
CA SER A 154 -28.17 16.44 -22.04
C SER A 154 -28.03 16.91 -23.48
N GLY A 155 -28.20 15.99 -24.42
CA GLY A 155 -28.21 16.31 -25.84
C GLY A 155 -29.26 15.49 -26.59
N ILE A 156 -29.54 15.93 -27.81
CA ILE A 156 -30.48 15.27 -28.70
C ILE A 156 -29.64 14.45 -29.69
N ARG A 157 -29.80 13.12 -29.67
CA ARG A 157 -29.24 12.28 -30.74
C ARG A 157 -30.23 12.31 -31.91
N ALA A 158 -29.75 12.56 -33.12
CA ALA A 158 -30.61 12.54 -34.31
C ALA A 158 -31.39 11.21 -34.37
N GLY A 159 -32.73 11.29 -34.28
CA GLY A 159 -33.64 10.14 -34.38
C GLY A 159 -33.91 9.32 -33.11
N ARG A 160 -33.34 9.66 -31.94
CA ARG A 160 -33.75 9.06 -30.65
C ARG A 160 -33.80 10.15 -29.58
N GLY A 161 -34.83 10.15 -28.74
CA GLY A 161 -35.14 11.22 -27.76
C GLY A 161 -33.98 11.61 -26.84
N LYS A 162 -34.21 12.59 -25.95
CA LYS A 162 -33.19 13.19 -25.06
C LYS A 162 -32.28 12.11 -24.44
N VAL A 163 -30.99 12.15 -24.77
CA VAL A 163 -29.99 11.24 -24.22
C VAL A 163 -29.12 12.03 -23.25
N GLU A 164 -29.04 11.55 -22.03
CA GLU A 164 -28.16 12.10 -21.00
C GLU A 164 -26.77 11.48 -21.13
N TYR A 165 -25.74 12.32 -21.15
CA TYR A 165 -24.33 11.89 -21.16
C TYR A 165 -23.51 12.76 -20.21
N GLY A 166 -22.53 12.19 -19.52
CA GLY A 166 -21.56 12.98 -18.75
C GLY A 166 -20.77 13.94 -19.67
N PRO A 167 -20.16 15.01 -19.16
CA PRO A 167 -19.56 16.05 -20.00
C PRO A 167 -18.44 15.48 -20.86
N HIS A 168 -18.26 16.07 -22.05
CA HIS A 168 -17.21 15.70 -22.98
C HIS A 168 -15.84 16.01 -22.34
N ILE A 169 -15.07 14.96 -22.04
CA ILE A 169 -13.83 15.08 -21.25
C ILE A 169 -12.77 16.01 -21.89
N PRO A 170 -12.56 16.01 -23.22
CA PRO A 170 -11.69 17.00 -23.86
C PRO A 170 -12.14 18.46 -23.68
N THR A 171 -13.43 18.70 -23.47
CA THR A 171 -13.95 20.04 -23.16
C THR A 171 -13.56 20.44 -21.74
N LEU A 172 -13.69 19.54 -20.77
CA LEU A 172 -13.24 19.80 -19.39
C LEU A 172 -11.74 20.10 -19.31
N LEU A 173 -10.92 19.41 -20.09
CA LEU A 173 -9.48 19.68 -20.17
C LEU A 173 -9.19 21.10 -20.68
N LYS A 174 -9.88 21.53 -21.74
CA LYS A 174 -9.74 22.91 -22.27
C LYS A 174 -10.22 23.97 -21.27
N GLN A 175 -11.30 23.70 -20.55
CA GLN A 175 -11.82 24.62 -19.55
C GLN A 175 -10.89 24.74 -18.35
N ALA A 176 -10.23 23.64 -17.95
CA ALA A 176 -9.18 23.68 -16.94
C ALA A 176 -7.94 24.47 -17.40
N GLU A 177 -7.48 24.24 -18.63
CA GLU A 177 -6.35 24.99 -19.22
C GLU A 177 -6.65 26.49 -19.37
N GLY A 178 -7.93 26.86 -19.52
CA GLY A 178 -8.40 28.24 -19.55
C GLY A 178 -8.74 28.87 -18.19
N GLY A 179 -8.60 28.14 -17.08
CA GLY A 179 -8.88 28.64 -15.72
C GLY A 179 -10.37 28.76 -15.36
N GLU A 180 -11.28 28.13 -16.12
CA GLU A 180 -12.73 28.19 -15.88
C GLU A 180 -13.23 27.20 -14.80
N LEU A 181 -12.36 26.29 -14.33
CA LEU A 181 -12.72 25.18 -13.42
C LEU A 181 -12.07 25.26 -12.03
N ASP A 182 -11.33 26.34 -11.72
CA ASP A 182 -10.71 26.58 -10.41
C ASP A 182 -11.70 27.17 -9.37
#